data_AF-A0A4Y8KNI7-F1
#
_entry.id   AF-A0A4Y8KNI7-F1
#
_cell.length_a   1.000
_cell.length_b   1.000
_cell.length_c   1.000
_cell.angle_alpha   90.00
_cell.angle_beta   90.00
_cell.angle_gamma   90.00
#
_symmetry.space_group_name_H-M   'P 1'
#
loop_
_entity.id
_entity.type
_entity.pdbx_description
1 polymer ?
#
loop_
_entity_poly.entity_id
_entity_poly.type
_entity_poly.pdbx_seq_one_letter_code
_entity_poly.pdbx_strand_id
1 'polypeptide(L)' 'MPGTVLIAKQGYAVDVLHRLPWLSTARVLYWGDLDTHGFAILNRFRTYFPRAESILMDEAEY' A
#
# COMPACT_ATOMS: atom_id res chain seq x y z
N MET A 1 4.25 -15.48 6.99
CA MET A 1 4.32 -15.88 5.58
C MET A 1 5.78 -15.90 5.15
N PRO A 2 6.34 -17.06 4.77
CA PRO A 2 7.64 -17.13 4.10
C PRO A 2 7.58 -16.42 2.72
N GLY A 3 8.65 -15.73 2.34
CA GLY A 3 8.73 -15.04 1.04
C GLY A 3 8.02 -13.68 0.98
N THR A 4 7.60 -13.12 2.12
CA THR A 4 6.98 -11.79 2.20
C THR A 4 7.99 -10.74 2.66
N VAL A 5 7.94 -9.56 2.04
CA VAL A 5 8.68 -8.37 2.45
C VAL A 5 7.71 -7.37 3.05
N LEU A 6 7.99 -6.91 4.27
CA LEU A 6 7.26 -5.81 4.89
C LEU A 6 8.01 -4.50 4.62
N ILE A 7 7.29 -3.51 4.10
CA ILE A 7 7.76 -2.13 3.97
C ILE A 7 6.78 -1.26 4.75
N ALA A 8 7.28 -0.49 5.72
CA ALA A 8 6.44 0.24 6.67
C ALA A 8 6.99 1.65 6.93
N LYS A 9 6.14 2.53 7.49
CA LYS A 9 6.46 3.90 7.94
C LYS A 9 6.79 4.91 6.84
N GLN A 10 6.25 4.72 5.63
CA GLN A 10 6.52 5.67 4.54
C GLN A 10 5.65 6.92 4.60
N GLY A 11 4.45 6.85 5.19
CA GLY A 11 3.49 7.96 5.16
C GLY A 11 3.31 8.47 3.72
N TYR A 12 3.38 9.78 3.54
CA TYR A 12 3.31 10.40 2.20
C TYR A 12 4.54 10.17 1.31
N ALA A 13 5.64 9.64 1.84
CA ALA A 13 6.81 9.25 1.04
C ALA A 13 6.63 7.87 0.35
N VAL A 14 5.42 7.30 0.37
CA VAL A 14 5.08 6.02 -0.26
C VAL A 14 5.47 5.95 -1.75
N ASP A 15 5.51 7.11 -2.41
CA ASP A 15 5.86 7.23 -3.81
C ASP A 15 7.27 6.67 -4.08
N VAL A 16 8.21 6.75 -3.14
CA VAL A 16 9.60 6.24 -3.34
C VAL A 16 9.65 4.77 -3.72
N LEU A 17 8.61 4.00 -3.39
CA LEU A 17 8.54 2.57 -3.65
C LEU A 17 8.49 2.23 -5.14
N HIS A 18 8.10 3.18 -6.03
CA HIS A 18 8.18 2.96 -7.48
C HIS A 18 9.62 2.67 -7.97
N ARG A 19 10.63 3.03 -7.18
CA ARG A 19 12.04 2.77 -7.49
C ARG A 19 12.46 1.33 -7.25
N LEU A 20 11.60 0.48 -6.68
CA LEU A 20 11.84 -0.94 -6.47
C LEU A 20 11.18 -1.73 -7.62
N PRO A 21 11.91 -2.14 -8.67
CA PRO A 21 11.29 -2.68 -9.88
C PRO A 21 10.48 -3.96 -9.64
N TRP A 22 10.89 -4.76 -8.66
CA TRP A 22 10.24 -6.02 -8.29
C TRP A 22 8.83 -5.84 -7.69
N LEU A 23 8.50 -4.66 -7.16
CA LEU A 23 7.16 -4.40 -6.61
C LEU A 23 6.08 -4.39 -7.70
N SER A 24 6.42 -3.99 -8.94
CA SER A 24 5.47 -3.94 -10.05
C SER A 24 4.94 -5.33 -10.47
N THR A 25 5.73 -6.36 -10.21
CA THR A 25 5.44 -7.77 -10.52
C THR A 25 4.99 -8.57 -9.31
N ALA A 26 5.19 -8.05 -8.09
CA ALA A 26 4.78 -8.71 -6.87
C ALA A 26 3.28 -8.55 -6.62
N ARG A 27 2.70 -9.45 -5.82
CA ARG A 27 1.41 -9.20 -5.18
C ARG A 27 1.62 -8.15 -4.09
N VAL A 28 0.87 -7.05 -4.16
CA VAL A 28 1.03 -5.91 -3.27
C VAL A 28 -0.22 -5.79 -2.40
N LEU A 29 -0.02 -5.96 -1.09
CA LEU A 29 -1.01 -5.68 -0.07
C LEU A 29 -0.68 -4.33 0.58
N TYR A 30 -1.65 -3.43 0.65
CA TYR A 30 -1.54 -2.15 1.33
C TYR A 30 -2.44 -2.15 2.57
N TRP A 31 -1.89 -1.69 3.68
CA TRP A 31 -2.62 -1.45 4.91
C TRP A 31 -2.21 -0.10 5.48
N GLY A 32 -3.19 0.72 5.85
CA GLY A 32 -3.03 2.02 6.46
C GLY A 32 -4.20 2.33 7.38
N ASP A 33 -4.18 3.50 8.01
CA ASP A 33 -5.22 3.92 8.94
C ASP A 33 -6.57 4.12 8.22
N LEU A 34 -7.68 3.73 8.86
CA LEU A 34 -9.05 3.94 8.36
C LEU A 34 -9.47 5.41 8.58
N ASP A 35 -8.78 6.32 7.91
CA ASP A 35 -9.05 7.75 7.94
C ASP A 35 -8.74 8.43 6.59
N THR A 36 -9.02 9.72 6.49
CA THR A 36 -8.78 10.51 5.28
C THR A 36 -7.32 10.50 4.83
N HIS A 37 -6.37 10.46 5.76
CA HIS A 37 -4.94 10.45 5.43
C HIS A 37 -4.51 9.08 4.89
N GLY A 38 -4.97 7.98 5.48
CA GLY A 38 -4.74 6.62 5.00
C GLY A 38 -5.25 6.42 3.57
N PHE A 39 -6.48 6.87 3.28
CA PHE A 39 -7.02 6.81 1.92
C PHE A 39 -6.26 7.72 0.93
N ALA A 40 -5.80 8.90 1.37
CA ALA A 40 -4.99 9.78 0.53
C ALA A 40 -3.63 9.13 0.16
N ILE A 41 -2.99 8.43 1.09
CA ILE A 41 -1.75 7.69 0.84
C ILE A 41 -2.00 6.50 -0.08
N LEU A 42 -3.07 5.72 0.14
CA LEU A 42 -3.47 4.63 -0.75
C LEU A 42 -3.69 5.11 -2.19
N ASN A 43 -4.35 6.26 -2.37
CA ASN A 43 -4.58 6.83 -3.69
C ASN A 43 -3.27 7.20 -4.40
N ARG A 44 -2.31 7.80 -3.69
CA ARG A 44 -0.97 8.07 -4.24
C ARG A 44 -0.24 6.78 -4.58
N PHE A 45 -0.27 5.81 -3.68
CA PHE A 45 0.36 4.51 -3.91
C PHE A 45 -0.18 3.80 -5.15
N ARG A 46 -1.51 3.81 -5.34
CA ARG A 46 -2.17 3.24 -6.53
C ARG A 46 -1.83 3.95 -7.84
N THR A 47 -1.32 5.18 -7.80
CA THR A 47 -0.79 5.85 -9.00
C THR A 47 0.40 5.08 -9.59
N TYR A 48 1.22 4.45 -8.74
CA TYR A 48 2.37 3.65 -9.16
C TYR A 48 2.05 2.15 -9.19
N PHE A 49 1.15 1.69 -8.32
CA PHE A 49 0.78 0.29 -8.16
C PHE A 49 -0.74 0.11 -8.27
N PRO A 50 -1.33 0.24 -9.48
CA PRO A 50 -2.78 0.25 -9.66
C PRO A 50 -3.48 -1.05 -9.24
N ARG A 51 -2.72 -2.16 -9.14
CA ARG A 51 -3.21 -3.47 -8.71
C ARG A 51 -3.04 -3.73 -7.19
N ALA A 52 -2.66 -2.72 -6.41
CA ALA A 52 -2.50 -2.88 -4.96
C ALA A 52 -3.85 -3.15 -4.28
N GLU A 53 -3.92 -4.29 -3.58
CA GLU A 53 -5.07 -4.70 -2.76
C GLU A 53 -4.99 -3.96 -1.42
N SER A 54 -6.01 -3.17 -1.08
CA SER A 54 -6.15 -2.61 0.26
C SER A 54 -6.80 -3.64 1.17
N ILE A 55 -6.22 -3.89 2.33
CA ILE A 55 -6.75 -4.80 3.35
C ILE A 55 -6.98 -4.05 4.65
N LEU A 56 -8.00 -4.46 5.43
CA LEU A 56 -8.34 -3.84 6.73
C LEU A 56 -8.60 -2.32 6.64
N MET A 57 -9.09 -1.84 5.50
CA MET A 57 -9.37 -0.42 5.23
C MET A 57 -10.81 -0.20 4.72
N ASP A 58 -11.72 -1.08 5.12
CA ASP A 58 -13.15 -0.92 4.91
C ASP A 58 -13.87 -0.89 6.27
N GLU A 59 -15.09 -0.36 6.27
CA GLU A 59 -15.95 -0.31 7.46
C GLU A 59 -16.64 -1.66 7.74
N ALA A 60 -16.56 -2.64 6.82
CA ALA A 60 -17.23 -3.93 6.96
C ALA A 60 -16.43 -4.92 7.83
N GLU A 61 -15.14 -4.64 8.05
CA GLU A 61 -14.26 -5.42 8.93
C GLU A 61 -14.24 -4.96 10.41
N TYR A 62 -15.16 -4.08 10.83
CA TYR A 62 -15.38 -3.68 12.23
C TYR A 62 -16.80 -3.91 12.73
#